data_AF-T0YJR2-F1
#
_entry.id   AF-T0YJR2-F1
#
_cell.length_a   1.000
_cell.length_b   1.000
_cell.length_c   1.000
_cell.angle_alpha   90.00
_cell.angle_beta   90.00
_cell.angle_gamma   90.00
#
_symmetry.space_group_name_H-M   'P 1'
#
loop_
_entity.id
_entity.type
_entity.pdbx_description
1 polymer ?
#
loop_
_entity_poly.entity_id
_entity_poly.type
_entity_poly.pdbx_seq_one_letter_code
_entity_poly.pdbx_strand_id
1 'polypeptide(L)' 'MDPRDSQSPQIPDICLILEGTYPYVTGGVSSWTHQLIMSLPEFTFHLHCLIAEKEAGPWLFPRPNNVIGVTNLTLGQWAS' A
#
# COMPACT_ATOMS: atom_id res chain seq x y z
N MET A 1 2.18 -17.49 -10.54
CA MET A 1 0.76 -17.11 -10.67
C MET A 1 0.17 -17.22 -9.28
N ASP A 2 -0.16 -16.09 -8.67
CA ASP A 2 -0.82 -16.09 -7.38
C ASP A 2 -2.30 -16.44 -7.62
N PRO A 3 -2.91 -17.36 -6.87
CA PRO A 3 -4.32 -17.73 -7.05
C PRO A 3 -5.31 -16.55 -6.92
N ARG A 4 -4.86 -15.38 -6.46
CA ARG A 4 -5.62 -14.13 -6.40
C ARG A 4 -5.61 -13.33 -7.70
N ASP A 5 -4.82 -13.72 -8.70
CA ASP A 5 -4.73 -13.06 -10.02
C ASP A 5 -6.00 -13.24 -10.88
N SER A 6 -6.99 -14.04 -10.42
CA SER A 6 -8.19 -14.41 -11.18
C SER A 6 -9.50 -13.73 -10.71
N GLN A 7 -9.43 -12.64 -9.94
CA GLN A 7 -10.62 -11.95 -9.42
C GLN A 7 -10.88 -10.61 -10.13
N SER A 8 -12.16 -10.36 -10.45
CA SER A 8 -12.66 -9.06 -10.92
C SER A 8 -12.10 -7.93 -10.02
N PRO A 9 -11.61 -6.80 -10.58
CA PRO A 9 -10.98 -5.76 -9.77
C PRO A 9 -11.95 -5.30 -8.68
N GLN A 10 -11.61 -5.63 -7.44
CA GLN A 10 -12.36 -5.20 -6.27
C GLN A 10 -12.10 -3.70 -6.08
N ILE A 11 -13.15 -2.90 -6.09
CA ILE A 11 -13.04 -1.46 -5.82
C ILE A 11 -12.84 -1.29 -4.30
N PRO A 12 -11.73 -0.70 -3.84
CA PRO A 12 -11.49 -0.47 -2.42
C PRO A 12 -12.46 0.58 -1.86
N ASP A 13 -12.85 0.44 -0.60
CA ASP A 13 -13.62 1.47 0.12
C ASP A 13 -12.79 2.74 0.36
N ILE A 14 -11.49 2.55 0.63
CA ILE A 14 -10.58 3.63 1.01
C ILE A 14 -9.28 3.56 0.20
N CYS A 15 -8.88 4.68 -0.37
CA CYS A 15 -7.56 4.86 -0.99
C CYS A 15 -6.66 5.68 -0.04
N LEU A 16 -5.50 5.14 0.32
CA LEU A 16 -4.47 5.85 1.09
C LEU A 16 -3.32 6.25 0.19
N ILE A 17 -2.98 7.54 0.18
CA ILE A 17 -1.80 8.07 -0.52
C ILE A 17 -0.68 8.24 0.51
N LEU A 18 0.45 7.59 0.26
CA LEU A 18 1.51 7.35 1.24
C LEU A 18 2.86 7.73 0.63
N GLU A 19 3.41 8.89 1.00
CA GLU A 19 4.73 9.34 0.56
C GLU A 19 5.81 8.97 1.58
N GLY A 20 6.84 8.23 1.15
CA GLY A 20 8.01 7.93 1.99
C GLY A 20 7.69 7.27 3.34
N THR A 21 6.63 6.47 3.41
CA THR A 21 6.04 5.95 4.65
C THR A 21 5.66 4.46 4.52
N TYR A 22 4.61 4.01 5.21
CA TYR A 22 4.05 2.67 5.12
C TYR A 22 3.84 2.23 3.65
N PRO A 23 4.13 0.97 3.30
CA PRO A 23 4.65 -0.11 4.14
C PRO A 23 6.17 -0.26 4.12
N TYR A 24 6.90 0.65 3.47
CA TYR A 24 8.32 0.50 3.13
C TYR A 24 9.27 1.19 4.10
N VAL A 25 8.79 2.17 4.87
CA VAL A 25 9.58 2.91 5.87
C VAL A 25 9.01 2.67 7.26
N THR A 26 9.87 2.43 8.25
CA THR A 26 9.46 2.35 9.67
C THR A 26 9.41 3.73 10.31
N GLY A 27 8.45 3.96 11.20
CA GLY A 27 8.32 5.21 11.95
C GLY A 27 6.96 5.35 12.61
N GLY A 28 6.74 6.47 13.30
CA GLY A 28 5.46 6.74 13.99
C GLY A 28 4.28 6.76 13.03
N VAL A 29 4.42 7.45 11.89
CA VAL A 29 3.36 7.52 10.86
C VAL A 29 3.06 6.14 10.31
N SER A 30 4.07 5.37 9.91
CA SER A 30 3.84 4.03 9.34
C SER A 30 3.23 3.06 10.33
N SER A 31 3.65 3.11 11.59
CA SER A 31 3.10 2.27 12.66
C SER A 31 1.64 2.61 12.93
N TRP A 32 1.31 3.90 12.97
CA TRP A 32 -0.06 4.38 13.11
C TRP A 32 -0.91 4.00 11.90
N THR A 33 -0.41 4.17 10.67
CA THR A 33 -1.11 3.75 9.45
C THR A 33 -1.40 2.25 9.46
N HIS A 34 -0.42 1.43 9.86
CA HIS A 34 -0.63 -0.01 10.01
C HIS A 34 -1.73 -0.33 11.04
N GLN A 35 -1.68 0.31 12.21
CA GLN A 35 -2.70 0.16 13.25
C GLN A 35 -4.08 0.64 12.79
N LEU A 36 -4.17 1.75 12.05
CA LEU A 36 -5.40 2.28 11.49
C LEU A 36 -6.06 1.23 10.57
N ILE A 37 -5.30 0.69 9.62
CA ILE A 37 -5.80 -0.33 8.68
C ILE A 37 -6.26 -1.58 9.44
N MET A 38 -5.48 -2.03 10.42
CA MET A 38 -5.81 -3.21 11.24
C MET A 38 -7.03 -2.99 12.16
N SER A 39 -7.29 -1.75 12.56
CA SER A 39 -8.41 -1.40 13.46
C SER A 39 -9.73 -1.19 12.71
N LEU A 40 -9.71 -1.19 11.37
CA LEU A 40 -10.86 -0.99 10.49
C LEU A 40 -11.05 -2.19 9.56
N PRO A 41 -11.24 -3.42 10.09
CA PRO A 41 -11.33 -4.64 9.29
C PRO A 41 -12.56 -4.69 8.37
N GLU A 42 -13.58 -3.88 8.62
CA GLU A 42 -14.80 -3.76 7.80
C GLU A 42 -14.59 -2.97 6.50
N PHE A 43 -13.49 -2.20 6.40
CA PHE A 43 -13.15 -1.44 5.20
C PHE A 43 -11.98 -2.09 4.46
N THR A 44 -12.06 -2.04 3.13
CA THR A 44 -10.98 -2.45 2.23
C THR A 44 -10.13 -1.26 1.81
N PHE A 45 -8.82 -1.48 1.71
CA PHE A 45 -7.83 -0.45 1.44
C PHE A 45 -7.04 -0.72 0.17
N HIS A 46 -6.79 0.33 -0.58
CA HIS A 46 -5.76 0.37 -1.62
C HIS A 46 -4.70 1.39 -1.26
N LEU A 47 -3.43 1.01 -1.36
CA LEU A 47 -2.30 1.88 -1.04
C LEU A 47 -1.70 2.45 -2.32
N HIS A 48 -1.66 3.77 -2.45
CA HIS A 48 -0.89 4.47 -3.46
C HIS A 48 0.39 5.00 -2.79
N CYS A 49 1.48 4.25 -2.95
CA CYS A 49 2.76 4.57 -2.34
C CYS A 49 3.61 5.41 -3.29
N LEU A 50 3.89 6.66 -2.91
CA LEU A 50 4.83 7.52 -3.62
C LEU A 50 6.25 7.18 -3.13
N ILE A 51 7.09 6.70 -4.04
CA ILE A 51 8.46 6.27 -3.76
C ILE A 51 9.45 7.14 -4.54
N ALA A 52 10.59 7.47 -3.93
CA ALA A 52 11.66 8.22 -4.60
C ALA A 52 12.57 7.29 -5.41
N GLU A 53 12.61 6.02 -5.01
CA GLU A 53 13.42 4.98 -5.62
C GLU A 53 12.76 4.40 -6.88
N LYS A 54 13.60 3.88 -7.79
CA LYS A 54 13.12 3.20 -9.00
C LYS A 54 12.26 1.97 -8.71
N GLU A 55 12.50 1.32 -7.57
CA GLU A 55 11.79 0.13 -7.14
C GLU A 55 11.36 0.29 -5.69
N ALA A 56 10.21 -0.30 -5.34
CA ALA A 56 9.73 -0.27 -3.97
C ALA A 56 10.64 -1.10 -3.06
N GLY A 57 10.88 -0.59 -1.85
CA GLY A 57 11.59 -1.32 -0.81
C GLY A 57 10.83 -2.58 -0.33
N PRO A 58 11.45 -3.38 0.54
CA PRO A 58 10.79 -4.53 1.14
C PRO A 58 9.61 -4.07 2.00
N TRP A 59 8.56 -4.89 2.05
CA TRP A 59 7.42 -4.65 2.92
C TRP A 59 7.82 -4.92 4.38
N LEU A 60 7.79 -3.90 5.25
CA LEU A 60 8.34 -3.98 6.61
C LEU A 60 7.33 -4.33 7.70
N PHE A 61 6.05 -4.54 7.36
CA PHE A 61 4.95 -4.85 8.27
C PHE A 61 4.26 -6.16 7.92
N PRO A 62 3.57 -6.86 8.84
CA PRO A 62 2.66 -7.92 8.45
C PRO A 62 1.60 -7.37 7.49
N ARG A 63 1.40 -8.00 6.32
CA ARG A 63 0.43 -7.47 5.35
C ARG A 63 -1.00 -7.70 5.85
N PRO A 64 -1.81 -6.63 6.04
CA PRO A 64 -3.21 -6.79 6.45
C PRO A 64 -4.07 -7.44 5.37
N ASN A 65 -5.03 -8.28 5.77
CA ASN A 65 -5.93 -8.97 4.83
C ASN A 65 -6.87 -8.00 4.10
N ASN A 66 -7.20 -6.87 4.72
CA ASN A 66 -8.05 -5.83 4.14
C ASN A 66 -7.30 -4.84 3.25
N VAL A 67 -6.00 -5.08 2.96
CA VAL A 67 -5.27 -4.37 1.89
C VAL A 67 -5.35 -5.17 0.59
N ILE A 68 -6.33 -4.81 -0.23
CA ILE A 68 -6.68 -5.53 -1.46
C ILE A 68 -5.85 -5.09 -2.68
N GLY A 69 -5.16 -3.95 -2.60
CA GLY A 69 -4.36 -3.42 -3.70
C GLY A 69 -3.26 -2.48 -3.27
N VAL A 70 -2.17 -2.44 -4.04
CA VAL A 70 -1.01 -1.57 -3.82
C VAL A 70 -0.47 -1.12 -5.16
N THR A 71 -0.39 0.19 -5.36
CA THR A 71 0.22 0.84 -6.52
C THR A 71 1.42 1.63 -6.05
N ASN A 72 2.59 1.36 -6.62
CA ASN A 72 3.79 2.15 -6.38
C ASN A 72 3.95 3.17 -7.51
N LEU A 73 4.07 4.45 -7.14
CA LEU A 73 4.33 5.55 -8.06
C LEU A 73 5.72 6.08 -7.77
N THR A 74 6.66 5.82 -8.68
CA THR A 74 8.00 6.40 -8.60
C THR A 74 8.00 7.85 -9.06
N LEU A 75 8.45 8.73 -8.18
CA LEU A 75 8.67 10.14 -8.51
C LEU A 75 9.83 10.26 -9.50
N GLY A 76 9.64 11.01 -10.58
CA GLY A 76 10.66 11.27 -11.61
C GLY A 76 10.53 10.44 -12.87
N GLN A 77 9.55 9.53 -12.97
CA GLN A 77 9.38 8.63 -14.14
C GLN A 77 8.50 9.23 -15.28
N TRP A 78 8.09 10.50 -15.21
CA TRP A 78 7.20 11.12 -16.20
C TRP A 78 7.85 11.47 -17.54
N ALA A 79 9.13 11.19 -17.72
CA ALA A 79 9.92 11.52 -18.91
C ALA A 79 10.47 10.25 -19.59
N SER A 80 9.58 9.37 -20.05
CA SER A 80 9.92 8.22 -20.91
C SER A 80 9.01 8.19 -22.13
#